data_AF-A0A7S2CRZ8-F1
#
_entry.id   AF-A0A7S2CRZ8-F1
#
_cell.length_a   1.000
_cell.length_b   1.000
_cell.length_c   1.000
_cell.angle_alpha   90.00
_cell.angle_beta   90.00
_cell.angle_gamma   90.00
#
_symmetry.space_group_name_H-M   'P 1'
#
loop_
_entity.id
_entity.type
_entity.pdbx_description
1 polymer ?
#
loop_
_entity_poly.entity_id
_entity_poly.type
_entity_poly.pdbx_seq_one_letter_code
_entity_poly.pdbx_strand_id
1 'polypeptide(L)'
;RSGWVVGCCHAALWCRACRPGSMRHVRTGLLFVTVLAIAFWAVRGARESSPTTASALSLYSIATTDWPSHSLGAHRVRLQLDGSNGSDVAWARIEWRLPGLAMDRRQPVLIDESSGVVIRNVYVKSASWEAAEILFETTQERRAPKQQARQSRQRQPQPRQQRKSHRKHSDSYTYDETADDAVVVEWVPHKEPGCACTGYKNAHGFGPSCKAWEAALDPGQTPWCYVSAQCTADGVRRGSFGEAHIDCVPVYADKESSGAAGEAYDVGRRAQSSRRSISYLLYFLPFDESTC
;
A
#
# COMPACT_ATOMS: atom_id res chain seq x y z
N ARG A 1 8.98 0.45 47.27
CA ARG A 1 7.88 0.89 48.15
C ARG A 1 6.94 1.76 47.33
N SER A 2 5.89 1.15 46.76
CA SER A 2 4.63 1.76 46.28
C SER A 2 3.74 0.58 45.86
N GLY A 3 2.79 0.22 46.72
CA GLY A 3 1.89 -0.90 46.50
C GLY A 3 0.69 -0.49 45.64
N TRP A 4 0.24 -1.40 44.77
CA TRP A 4 -1.05 -1.32 44.10
C TRP A 4 -2.01 -2.30 44.76
N VAL A 5 -3.10 -1.74 45.28
CA VAL A 5 -4.19 -2.45 45.96
C VAL A 5 -5.28 -2.78 44.93
N VAL A 6 -5.81 -3.97 45.12
CA VAL A 6 -6.89 -4.67 44.40
C VAL A 6 -8.21 -3.89 44.37
N GLY A 7 -8.95 -4.02 43.27
CA GLY A 7 -10.36 -3.63 43.15
C GLY A 7 -11.19 -4.66 42.38
N CYS A 8 -11.48 -5.81 43.02
CA CYS A 8 -12.51 -6.76 42.58
C CYS A 8 -13.81 -6.47 43.35
N CYS A 9 -14.80 -5.85 42.70
CA CYS A 9 -16.16 -5.76 43.21
C CYS A 9 -17.12 -5.76 42.02
N HIS A 10 -17.77 -6.88 41.71
CA HIS A 10 -19.12 -6.92 41.12
C HIS A 10 -19.57 -8.39 40.97
N ALA A 11 -20.00 -9.00 42.06
CA ALA A 11 -20.77 -10.26 42.02
C ALA A 11 -21.55 -10.44 43.33
N ALA A 12 -22.60 -9.64 43.53
CA ALA A 12 -23.52 -9.84 44.65
C ALA A 12 -24.89 -9.21 44.39
N LEU A 13 -25.60 -9.68 43.38
CA LEU A 13 -27.06 -9.63 43.40
C LEU A 13 -27.54 -10.93 42.78
N TRP A 14 -28.36 -11.67 43.53
CA TRP A 14 -29.36 -12.66 43.14
C TRP A 14 -29.38 -13.80 44.17
N CYS A 15 -29.97 -13.53 45.33
CA CYS A 15 -30.53 -14.56 46.20
C CYS A 15 -31.51 -13.92 47.18
N ARG A 16 -32.76 -13.71 46.75
CA ARG A 16 -33.90 -13.51 47.66
C ARG A 16 -35.21 -13.68 46.89
N ALA A 17 -35.75 -14.90 46.91
CA ALA A 17 -37.19 -15.16 47.00
C ALA A 17 -37.46 -16.66 46.90
N CYS A 18 -37.49 -17.36 48.04
CA CYS A 18 -38.20 -18.62 48.17
C CYS A 18 -39.17 -18.47 49.34
N ARG A 19 -40.43 -18.14 49.01
CA ARG A 19 -41.58 -18.34 49.90
C ARG A 19 -42.39 -19.51 49.34
N PRO A 20 -42.63 -20.59 50.10
CA PRO A 20 -43.47 -21.68 49.65
C PRO A 20 -44.92 -21.35 49.98
N GLY A 21 -45.78 -21.25 48.96
CA GLY A 21 -47.21 -21.12 49.19
C GLY A 21 -47.94 -20.38 48.09
N SER A 22 -48.09 -21.01 46.92
CA SER A 22 -49.26 -20.81 46.05
C SER A 22 -49.18 -21.78 44.87
N MET A 23 -49.84 -22.92 45.02
CA MET A 23 -49.89 -23.99 44.01
C MET A 23 -50.94 -23.66 42.92
N ARG A 24 -50.93 -22.43 42.38
CA ARG A 24 -51.80 -22.00 41.26
C ARG A 24 -51.06 -21.36 40.08
N HIS A 25 -49.73 -21.22 40.13
CA HIS A 25 -48.93 -20.62 39.04
C HIS A 25 -48.20 -21.63 38.13
N VAL A 26 -48.31 -22.93 38.39
CA VAL A 26 -47.58 -23.95 37.62
C VAL A 26 -48.08 -24.06 36.17
N ARG A 27 -49.35 -23.76 35.89
CA ARG A 27 -49.89 -23.84 34.52
C ARG A 27 -49.54 -22.63 33.64
N THR A 28 -49.34 -21.45 34.23
CA THR A 28 -49.00 -20.23 33.47
C THR A 28 -47.51 -20.15 33.13
N GLY A 29 -46.63 -20.73 33.96
CA GLY A 29 -45.19 -20.80 33.67
C GLY A 29 -44.86 -21.68 32.46
N LEU A 30 -45.60 -22.78 32.25
CA LEU A 30 -45.33 -23.71 31.15
C LEU A 30 -45.63 -23.10 29.77
N LEU A 31 -46.68 -22.27 29.67
CA LEU A 31 -47.01 -21.54 28.43
C LEU A 31 -45.99 -20.44 28.11
N PHE A 32 -45.42 -19.79 29.12
CA PHE A 32 -44.41 -18.77 28.91
C PHE A 32 -43.08 -19.36 28.41
N VAL A 33 -42.70 -20.55 28.92
CA VAL A 33 -41.49 -21.25 28.48
C VAL A 33 -41.62 -21.78 27.05
N THR A 34 -42.81 -22.27 26.63
CA THR A 34 -43.01 -22.71 25.24
C THR A 34 -43.09 -21.55 24.25
N VAL A 35 -43.71 -20.42 24.61
CA VAL A 35 -43.71 -19.22 23.76
C VAL A 35 -42.29 -18.65 23.60
N LEU A 36 -41.50 -18.63 24.68
CA LEU A 36 -40.09 -18.24 24.60
C LEU A 36 -39.26 -19.22 23.77
N ALA A 37 -39.49 -20.53 23.88
CA ALA A 37 -38.79 -21.52 23.07
C ALA A 37 -39.10 -21.40 21.57
N ILE A 38 -40.36 -21.13 21.20
CA ILE A 38 -40.77 -20.91 19.81
C ILE A 38 -40.19 -19.60 19.27
N ALA A 39 -40.18 -18.53 20.07
CA ALA A 39 -39.53 -17.26 19.69
C ALA A 39 -38.01 -17.44 19.52
N PHE A 40 -37.36 -18.24 20.38
CA PHE A 40 -35.93 -18.54 20.27
C PHE A 40 -35.59 -19.40 19.04
N TRP A 41 -36.51 -20.27 18.61
CA TRP A 41 -36.37 -21.04 17.38
C TRP A 41 -36.58 -20.19 16.12
N ALA A 42 -37.53 -19.25 16.14
CA ALA A 42 -37.74 -18.32 15.03
C ALA A 42 -36.56 -17.36 14.82
N VAL A 43 -35.89 -16.91 15.89
CA VAL A 43 -34.70 -16.04 15.78
C VAL A 43 -33.46 -16.81 15.29
N ARG A 44 -33.39 -18.14 15.47
CA ARG A 44 -32.29 -18.96 14.95
C ARG A 44 -32.38 -19.31 13.46
N GLY A 45 -33.53 -19.10 12.83
CA GLY A 45 -33.79 -19.44 11.42
C GLY A 45 -33.34 -18.39 10.41
N ALA A 46 -33.19 -17.13 10.82
CA ALA A 46 -32.67 -16.06 9.97
C ALA A 46 -31.14 -15.96 10.09
N ARG A 47 -30.43 -17.05 9.73
CA ARG A 47 -29.05 -16.89 9.26
C ARG A 47 -29.16 -16.29 7.87
N GLU A 48 -29.30 -14.97 7.82
CA GLU A 48 -28.88 -14.19 6.65
C GLU A 48 -27.46 -14.67 6.36
N SER A 49 -27.32 -15.44 5.28
CA SER A 49 -26.03 -15.73 4.69
C SER A 49 -25.42 -14.38 4.36
N SER A 50 -24.56 -13.89 5.24
CA SER A 50 -23.76 -12.69 4.97
C SER A 50 -23.19 -12.89 3.57
N PRO A 51 -23.37 -11.92 2.66
CA PRO A 51 -22.81 -12.03 1.32
C PRO A 51 -21.37 -12.45 1.49
N THR A 52 -21.02 -13.60 0.91
CA THR A 52 -19.68 -14.19 1.01
C THR A 52 -18.68 -13.06 0.74
N THR A 53 -17.73 -12.86 1.63
CA THR A 53 -16.75 -11.75 1.59
C THR A 53 -16.11 -11.55 0.22
N ALA A 54 -16.03 -12.60 -0.59
CA ALA A 54 -15.63 -12.59 -1.99
C ALA A 54 -16.49 -11.68 -2.91
N SER A 55 -17.81 -11.61 -2.72
CA SER A 55 -18.73 -10.78 -3.53
C SER A 55 -18.69 -9.29 -3.16
N ALA A 56 -18.29 -8.95 -1.93
CA ALA A 56 -18.07 -7.55 -1.57
C ALA A 56 -16.76 -7.02 -2.17
N LEU A 57 -15.72 -7.87 -2.28
CA LEU A 57 -14.42 -7.49 -2.83
C LEU A 57 -14.47 -7.20 -4.34
N SER A 58 -15.40 -7.79 -5.09
CA SER A 58 -15.56 -7.50 -6.52
C SER A 58 -16.04 -6.06 -6.82
N LEU A 59 -16.52 -5.32 -5.80
CA LEU A 59 -16.90 -3.91 -5.95
C LEU A 59 -15.70 -2.96 -5.89
N TYR A 60 -14.53 -3.45 -5.47
CA TYR A 60 -13.34 -2.63 -5.26
C TYR A 60 -12.23 -3.05 -6.22
N SER A 61 -11.45 -2.08 -6.68
CA SER A 61 -10.16 -2.36 -7.28
C SER A 61 -9.13 -2.56 -6.17
N ILE A 62 -8.40 -3.67 -6.20
CA ILE A 62 -7.35 -3.96 -5.23
C ILE A 62 -6.07 -3.30 -5.74
N ALA A 63 -5.49 -2.42 -4.94
CA ALA A 63 -4.19 -1.84 -5.24
C ALA A 63 -3.07 -2.74 -4.72
N THR A 64 -2.05 -2.98 -5.54
CA THR A 64 -0.79 -3.57 -5.09
C THR A 64 0.12 -2.46 -4.57
N THR A 65 0.87 -2.76 -3.50
CA THR A 65 1.84 -1.82 -2.92
C THR A 65 3.22 -2.11 -3.43
N ASP A 66 3.90 -1.08 -3.92
CA ASP A 66 5.29 -1.10 -4.30
C ASP A 66 6.07 -0.09 -3.45
N TRP A 67 7.18 -0.56 -2.87
CA TRP A 67 8.06 0.22 -2.00
C TRP A 67 9.39 0.43 -2.74
N PRO A 68 9.50 1.48 -3.58
CA PRO A 68 10.71 1.72 -4.35
C PRO A 68 11.94 1.80 -3.43
N SER A 69 12.95 0.98 -3.74
CA SER A 69 14.20 0.82 -2.99
C SER A 69 15.01 2.10 -2.83
N HIS A 70 14.77 3.11 -3.69
CA HIS A 70 15.66 4.26 -3.85
C HIS A 70 15.04 5.62 -3.47
N SER A 71 13.79 5.71 -2.97
CA SER A 71 13.14 7.02 -2.80
C SER A 71 12.64 7.35 -1.38
N LEU A 72 13.42 8.21 -0.71
CA LEU A 72 12.93 9.40 0.01
C LEU A 72 12.08 9.18 1.29
N GLY A 73 12.54 8.27 2.15
CA GLY A 73 12.09 8.16 3.55
C GLY A 73 10.97 7.13 3.77
N ALA A 74 10.91 6.58 4.98
CA ALA A 74 10.02 5.48 5.38
C ALA A 74 8.51 5.82 5.43
N HIS A 75 8.06 6.81 4.66
CA HIS A 75 6.72 7.38 4.72
C HIS A 75 6.04 7.47 3.35
N ARG A 76 6.59 6.78 2.32
CA ARG A 76 6.10 6.84 0.94
C ARG A 76 5.88 5.43 0.39
N VAL A 77 4.68 5.16 -0.11
CA VAL A 77 4.35 3.92 -0.81
C VAL A 77 3.71 4.25 -2.15
N ARG A 78 4.05 3.47 -3.18
CA ARG A 78 3.41 3.53 -4.49
C ARG A 78 2.27 2.52 -4.52
N LEU A 79 1.07 2.96 -4.90
CA LEU A 79 -0.09 2.10 -5.10
C LEU A 79 -0.32 1.92 -6.60
N GLN A 80 -0.33 0.70 -7.08
CA GLN A 80 -0.66 0.38 -8.47
C GLN A 80 -2.04 -0.25 -8.53
N LEU A 81 -2.93 0.33 -9.34
CA LEU A 81 -4.24 -0.25 -9.64
C LEU A 81 -4.16 -1.07 -10.92
N ASP A 82 -4.54 -2.34 -10.83
CA ASP A 82 -4.85 -3.15 -12.00
C ASP A 82 -6.12 -2.60 -12.64
N GLY A 83 -5.96 -1.89 -13.77
CA GLY A 83 -6.99 -1.11 -14.44
C GLY A 83 -8.17 -1.90 -15.05
N SER A 84 -8.53 -3.07 -14.51
CA SER A 84 -9.50 -3.99 -15.13
C SER A 84 -10.96 -3.74 -14.78
N ASN A 85 -11.30 -3.07 -13.68
CA ASN A 85 -12.67 -3.16 -13.15
C ASN A 85 -13.50 -1.88 -13.25
N GLY A 86 -12.91 -0.75 -13.64
CA GLY A 86 -13.65 0.53 -13.77
C GLY A 86 -14.40 0.92 -12.49
N SER A 87 -13.99 0.42 -11.33
CA SER A 87 -14.64 0.74 -10.06
C SER A 87 -14.20 2.13 -9.63
N ASP A 88 -15.16 2.95 -9.20
CA ASP A 88 -14.89 4.30 -8.70
C ASP A 88 -14.16 4.28 -7.35
N VAL A 89 -14.12 3.13 -6.68
CA VAL A 89 -13.48 2.95 -5.37
C VAL A 89 -12.40 1.89 -5.46
N ALA A 90 -11.26 2.17 -4.85
CA ALA A 90 -10.16 1.25 -4.63
C ALA A 90 -9.93 1.00 -3.14
N TRP A 91 -9.40 -0.18 -2.86
CA TRP A 91 -8.94 -0.59 -1.55
C TRP A 91 -7.46 -0.94 -1.63
N ALA A 92 -6.70 -0.50 -0.64
CA ALA A 92 -5.29 -0.84 -0.51
C ALA A 92 -4.98 -1.23 0.94
N ARG A 93 -4.20 -2.30 1.10
CA ARG A 93 -3.54 -2.64 2.37
C ARG A 93 -2.09 -2.25 2.27
N ILE A 94 -1.60 -1.51 3.25
CA ILE A 94 -0.28 -0.88 3.24
C ILE A 94 0.46 -1.36 4.47
N GLU A 95 1.48 -2.17 4.27
CA GLU A 95 2.30 -2.74 5.34
C GLU A 95 3.49 -1.83 5.65
N TRP A 96 3.74 -1.55 6.93
CA TRP A 96 4.80 -0.66 7.37
C TRP A 96 6.15 -1.36 7.33
N ARG A 97 7.14 -0.73 6.69
CA ARG A 97 8.53 -1.22 6.69
C ARG A 97 9.25 -1.00 8.03
N LEU A 98 8.85 0.01 8.81
CA LEU A 98 9.49 0.31 10.09
C LEU A 98 8.49 0.15 11.24
N PRO A 99 8.76 -0.74 12.22
CA PRO A 99 7.99 -0.77 13.45
C PRO A 99 8.16 0.57 14.17
N GLY A 100 7.04 1.20 14.56
CA GLY A 100 7.02 2.47 15.28
C GLY A 100 6.51 3.68 14.49
N LEU A 101 6.08 3.51 13.24
CA LEU A 101 5.25 4.52 12.58
C LEU A 101 3.84 4.53 13.20
N ALA A 102 3.67 5.22 14.31
CA ALA A 102 2.36 5.39 14.91
C ALA A 102 1.47 6.24 13.98
N MET A 103 0.42 5.62 13.44
CA MET A 103 -0.54 6.25 12.51
C MET A 103 -1.54 7.16 13.20
N ASP A 104 -1.69 7.02 14.52
CA ASP A 104 -2.59 7.83 15.35
C ASP A 104 -2.31 9.34 15.25
N ARG A 105 -1.09 9.71 14.88
CA ARG A 105 -0.66 11.11 14.70
C ARG A 105 -0.28 11.46 13.27
N ARG A 106 -0.77 10.72 12.27
CA ARG A 106 -0.41 10.96 10.87
C ARG A 106 -1.63 11.01 9.98
N GLN A 107 -1.61 11.96 9.05
CA GLN A 107 -2.63 12.07 8.02
C GLN A 107 -2.11 11.47 6.71
N PRO A 108 -2.82 10.47 6.15
CA PRO A 108 -2.51 9.96 4.82
C PRO A 108 -2.85 11.03 3.76
N VAL A 109 -1.89 11.31 2.87
CA VAL A 109 -2.08 12.18 1.71
C VAL A 109 -1.81 11.35 0.46
N LEU A 110 -2.85 11.07 -0.31
CA LEU A 110 -2.75 10.31 -1.55
C LEU A 110 -2.67 11.27 -2.75
N ILE A 111 -1.72 11.04 -3.65
CA ILE A 111 -1.46 11.85 -4.83
C ILE A 111 -1.52 10.95 -6.06
N ASP A 112 -2.29 11.33 -7.08
CA ASP A 112 -2.21 10.68 -8.40
C ASP A 112 -0.86 11.01 -9.04
N GLU A 113 -0.04 10.00 -9.32
CA GLU A 113 1.32 10.18 -9.82
C GLU A 113 1.34 10.83 -11.21
N SER A 114 0.31 10.58 -12.02
CA SER A 114 0.24 11.09 -13.39
C SER A 114 -0.14 12.57 -13.45
N SER A 115 -0.96 13.03 -12.49
CA SER A 115 -1.49 14.40 -12.48
C SER A 115 -0.90 15.29 -11.39
N GLY A 116 -0.27 14.70 -10.37
CA GLY A 116 0.19 15.41 -9.17
C GLY A 116 -0.95 15.91 -8.28
N VAL A 117 -2.21 15.53 -8.54
CA VAL A 117 -3.37 16.01 -7.80
C VAL A 117 -3.57 15.19 -6.53
N VAL A 118 -3.84 15.89 -5.41
CA VAL A 118 -4.18 15.27 -4.14
C VAL A 118 -5.61 14.72 -4.17
N ILE A 119 -5.75 13.42 -3.88
CA ILE A 119 -7.02 12.73 -3.70
C ILE A 119 -7.54 13.01 -2.30
N ARG A 120 -8.70 13.67 -2.20
CA ARG A 120 -9.27 14.13 -0.91
C ARG A 120 -10.10 13.07 -0.19
N ASN A 121 -10.69 12.13 -0.92
CA ASN A 121 -11.62 11.14 -0.38
C ASN A 121 -10.87 9.85 0.01
N VAL A 122 -9.85 9.98 0.85
CA VAL A 122 -9.11 8.85 1.41
C VAL A 122 -9.68 8.54 2.79
N TYR A 123 -10.24 7.33 2.93
CA TYR A 123 -10.82 6.83 4.16
C TYR A 123 -9.93 5.74 4.75
N VAL A 124 -9.45 5.95 5.99
CA VAL A 124 -8.69 4.94 6.73
C VAL A 124 -9.70 4.01 7.41
N LYS A 125 -9.82 2.78 6.91
CA LYS A 125 -10.72 1.77 7.47
C LYS A 125 -10.16 1.19 8.77
N SER A 126 -8.87 0.89 8.76
CA SER A 126 -8.14 0.41 9.93
C SER A 126 -6.68 0.82 9.83
N ALA A 127 -6.05 1.04 10.99
CA ALA A 127 -4.61 1.28 11.08
C ALA A 127 -4.08 0.58 12.33
N SER A 128 -3.01 -0.19 12.17
CA SER A 128 -2.26 -0.85 13.22
C SER A 128 -0.79 -0.40 13.18
N TRP A 129 0.01 -0.95 14.08
CA TRP A 129 1.46 -0.78 14.11
C TRP A 129 2.18 -1.58 13.01
N GLU A 130 1.48 -2.42 12.24
CA GLU A 130 2.01 -3.22 11.14
C GLU A 130 1.46 -2.80 9.77
N ALA A 131 0.22 -2.33 9.69
CA ALA A 131 -0.39 -1.97 8.41
C ALA A 131 -1.54 -0.95 8.56
N ALA A 132 -1.93 -0.32 7.45
CA ALA A 132 -3.23 0.35 7.31
C ALA A 132 -4.02 -0.21 6.14
N GLU A 133 -5.34 -0.23 6.29
CA GLU A 133 -6.29 -0.45 5.20
C GLU A 133 -6.94 0.89 4.85
N ILE A 134 -6.78 1.32 3.60
CA ILE A 134 -7.38 2.54 3.08
C ILE A 134 -8.36 2.24 1.96
N LEU A 135 -9.39 3.07 1.87
CA LEU A 135 -10.36 3.12 0.80
C LEU A 135 -10.26 4.50 0.15
N PHE A 136 -10.23 4.57 -1.17
CA PHE A 136 -10.16 5.85 -1.86
C PHE A 136 -10.88 5.81 -3.20
N GLU A 137 -11.34 6.99 -3.65
CA GLU A 137 -11.94 7.13 -4.96
C GLU A 137 -10.86 7.21 -6.05
N THR A 138 -10.96 6.33 -7.06
CA THR A 138 -10.01 6.20 -8.18
C THR A 138 -10.29 7.24 -9.26
N THR A 139 -11.57 7.45 -9.53
CA THR A 139 -12.07 8.39 -10.50
C THR A 139 -12.19 9.73 -9.80
N GLN A 140 -11.13 10.54 -9.83
CA GLN A 140 -11.38 11.98 -9.86
C GLN A 140 -11.95 12.24 -11.24
N GLU A 141 -13.25 11.96 -11.38
CA GLU A 141 -14.00 12.17 -12.60
C GLU A 141 -13.57 13.54 -13.07
N ARG A 142 -12.88 13.58 -14.22
CA ARG A 142 -12.72 14.79 -15.01
C ARG A 142 -14.14 15.20 -15.39
N ARG A 143 -14.90 15.67 -14.40
CA ARG A 143 -15.96 16.65 -14.55
C ARG A 143 -15.23 17.89 -15.01
N ALA A 144 -14.74 17.83 -16.24
CA ALA A 144 -14.65 18.98 -17.09
C ALA A 144 -15.96 19.71 -16.84
N PRO A 145 -15.94 20.99 -16.40
CA PRO A 145 -17.13 21.72 -16.01
C PRO A 145 -18.03 21.88 -17.24
N LYS A 146 -18.80 20.84 -17.59
CA LYS A 146 -19.69 20.81 -18.76
C LYS A 146 -20.94 21.67 -18.53
N GLN A 147 -21.11 22.27 -17.34
CA GLN A 147 -22.28 23.07 -17.00
C GLN A 147 -22.07 24.59 -17.04
N GLN A 148 -20.84 25.13 -17.02
CA GLN A 148 -20.67 26.59 -17.15
C GLN A 148 -20.51 27.08 -18.59
N ALA A 149 -20.18 26.20 -19.54
CA ALA A 149 -20.10 26.56 -20.97
C ALA A 149 -21.45 26.60 -21.71
N ARG A 150 -22.58 26.26 -21.04
CA ARG A 150 -23.92 26.31 -21.63
C ARG A 150 -24.69 27.61 -21.34
N GLN A 151 -24.26 28.44 -20.41
CA GLN A 151 -24.92 29.73 -20.13
C GLN A 151 -24.34 30.92 -20.92
N SER A 152 -23.18 30.76 -21.59
CA SER A 152 -22.58 31.82 -22.42
C SER A 152 -22.84 31.66 -23.93
N ARG A 153 -23.66 30.70 -24.37
CA ARG A 153 -24.04 30.49 -25.79
C ARG A 153 -25.41 31.08 -26.16
N GLN A 154 -25.87 32.12 -25.48
CA GLN A 154 -26.91 32.99 -26.03
C GLN A 154 -26.28 34.22 -26.69
N ARG A 155 -26.25 34.14 -28.03
CA ARG A 155 -26.13 35.24 -29.00
C ARG A 155 -24.75 35.87 -29.18
N GLN A 156 -24.03 35.39 -30.20
CA GLN A 156 -23.56 36.24 -31.30
C GLN A 156 -23.13 35.36 -32.50
N PRO A 157 -23.64 35.62 -33.73
CA PRO A 157 -23.09 35.03 -34.94
C PRO A 157 -21.85 35.83 -35.37
N GLN A 158 -20.71 35.16 -35.51
CA GLN A 158 -19.55 35.74 -36.20
C GLN A 158 -19.03 34.85 -37.32
N PRO A 159 -18.42 35.46 -38.36
CA PRO A 159 -18.19 34.85 -39.65
C PRO A 159 -16.94 33.97 -39.67
N ARG A 160 -16.96 33.00 -40.58
CA ARG A 160 -15.85 32.13 -40.98
C ARG A 160 -14.55 32.93 -41.19
N GLN A 161 -13.53 32.61 -40.39
CA GLN A 161 -12.14 32.73 -40.83
C GLN A 161 -11.41 31.42 -40.52
N GLN A 162 -11.08 30.71 -41.61
CA GLN A 162 -10.22 29.53 -41.60
C GLN A 162 -8.81 29.93 -41.17
N ARG A 163 -8.41 29.55 -39.95
CA ARG A 163 -7.01 29.52 -39.55
C ARG A 163 -6.51 28.07 -39.54
N LYS A 164 -5.65 27.77 -40.51
CA LYS A 164 -4.77 26.59 -40.52
C LYS A 164 -3.85 26.68 -39.31
N SER A 165 -4.01 25.81 -38.32
CA SER A 165 -3.03 25.62 -37.27
C SER A 165 -2.36 24.26 -37.45
N HIS A 166 -1.11 24.31 -37.91
CA HIS A 166 -0.12 23.26 -37.84
C HIS A 166 -0.10 22.65 -36.43
N ARG A 167 -0.68 21.46 -36.25
CA ARG A 167 -0.60 20.72 -34.99
C ARG A 167 0.70 19.90 -35.04
N LYS A 168 1.69 20.37 -34.30
CA LYS A 168 2.98 19.69 -34.15
C LYS A 168 2.76 18.29 -33.60
N HIS A 169 3.49 17.39 -34.22
CA HIS A 169 3.72 15.99 -33.90
C HIS A 169 3.99 15.83 -32.41
N SER A 170 3.18 15.01 -31.74
CA SER A 170 3.43 14.59 -30.36
C SER A 170 4.30 13.33 -30.41
N ASP A 171 5.58 13.50 -30.09
CA ASP A 171 6.52 12.41 -29.90
C ASP A 171 6.03 11.53 -28.75
N SER A 172 5.47 10.38 -29.11
CA SER A 172 5.03 9.35 -28.19
C SER A 172 6.26 8.54 -27.78
N TYR A 173 6.81 8.85 -26.61
CA TYR A 173 7.84 8.03 -25.98
C TYR A 173 7.23 6.68 -25.59
N THR A 174 7.39 5.68 -26.46
CA THR A 174 7.21 4.26 -26.10
C THR A 174 8.42 3.85 -25.25
N TYR A 175 8.19 3.68 -23.95
CA TYR A 175 9.11 2.92 -23.11
C TYR A 175 9.13 1.48 -23.64
N ASP A 176 10.29 1.05 -24.11
CA ASP A 176 10.55 -0.33 -24.49
C ASP A 176 10.72 -1.11 -23.18
N GLU A 177 9.66 -1.80 -22.73
CA GLU A 177 9.61 -2.63 -21.51
C GLU A 177 10.52 -3.88 -21.59
N THR A 178 11.42 -3.97 -22.57
CA THR A 178 12.34 -5.10 -22.76
C THR A 178 13.67 -4.95 -22.02
N ALA A 179 13.85 -3.88 -21.22
CA ALA A 179 15.08 -3.63 -20.45
C ALA A 179 15.15 -4.38 -19.10
N ASP A 180 14.06 -4.99 -18.63
CA ASP A 180 13.94 -5.43 -17.22
C ASP A 180 14.40 -6.88 -16.93
N ASP A 181 14.85 -7.64 -17.93
CA ASP A 181 15.42 -8.98 -17.73
C ASP A 181 16.96 -8.99 -17.64
N ALA A 182 17.57 -7.89 -17.22
CA ALA A 182 19.01 -7.88 -16.96
C ALA A 182 19.31 -8.74 -15.72
N VAL A 183 19.74 -9.98 -15.95
CA VAL A 183 20.12 -10.91 -14.89
C VAL A 183 21.30 -10.32 -14.11
N VAL A 184 21.06 -9.97 -12.85
CA VAL A 184 22.13 -9.59 -11.91
C VAL A 184 22.99 -10.82 -11.66
N VAL A 185 24.26 -10.76 -12.07
CA VAL A 185 25.20 -11.88 -11.90
C VAL A 185 25.84 -11.82 -10.53
N GLU A 186 26.16 -10.62 -10.06
CA GLU A 186 26.95 -10.42 -8.86
C GLU A 186 26.63 -9.07 -8.22
N TRP A 187 26.82 -8.97 -6.90
CA TRP A 187 26.78 -7.71 -6.18
C TRP A 187 28.18 -7.35 -5.71
N VAL A 188 28.67 -6.18 -6.12
CA VAL A 188 30.03 -5.73 -5.81
C VAL A 188 30.01 -4.48 -4.94
N PRO A 189 31.02 -4.28 -4.07
CA PRO A 189 31.15 -3.04 -3.34
C PRO A 189 31.42 -1.87 -4.29
N HIS A 190 31.17 -0.66 -3.81
CA HIS A 190 31.52 0.56 -4.53
C HIS A 190 33.03 0.60 -4.87
N LYS A 191 33.35 1.04 -6.09
CA LYS A 191 34.73 1.13 -6.60
C LYS A 191 35.54 2.30 -6.03
N GLU A 192 34.94 3.14 -5.19
CA GLU A 192 35.60 4.30 -4.59
C GLU A 192 36.72 3.88 -3.62
N PRO A 193 37.83 4.63 -3.58
CA PRO A 193 38.97 4.28 -2.74
C PRO A 193 38.57 4.24 -1.26
N GLY A 194 38.91 3.14 -0.58
CA GLY A 194 38.55 2.91 0.83
C GLY A 194 37.15 2.34 1.06
N CYS A 195 36.36 2.13 0.00
CA CYS A 195 34.96 1.66 0.08
C CYS A 195 34.78 0.17 -0.27
N ALA A 196 35.88 -0.57 -0.36
CA ALA A 196 35.82 -2.02 -0.40
C ALA A 196 35.28 -2.57 0.94
N CYS A 197 34.59 -3.71 0.88
CA CYS A 197 34.17 -4.41 2.09
C CYS A 197 35.39 -4.75 2.94
N THR A 198 35.35 -4.44 4.23
CA THR A 198 36.50 -4.62 5.14
C THR A 198 36.72 -6.08 5.54
N GLY A 199 35.76 -6.97 5.28
CA GLY A 199 35.74 -8.32 5.83
C GLY A 199 35.34 -8.37 7.32
N TYR A 200 35.08 -7.23 7.95
CA TYR A 200 34.57 -7.18 9.32
C TYR A 200 33.19 -7.83 9.40
N LYS A 201 32.96 -8.62 10.44
CA LYS A 201 31.67 -9.22 10.76
C LYS A 201 31.26 -8.85 12.17
N ASN A 202 30.01 -8.45 12.35
CA ASN A 202 29.47 -8.19 13.68
C ASN A 202 29.19 -9.51 14.44
N ALA A 203 28.64 -9.41 15.66
CA ALA A 203 28.30 -10.56 16.49
C ALA A 203 27.29 -11.53 15.85
N HIS A 204 26.50 -11.07 14.87
CA HIS A 204 25.54 -11.86 14.11
C HIS A 204 26.12 -12.47 12.83
N GLY A 205 27.38 -12.17 12.51
CA GLY A 205 28.05 -12.62 11.30
C GLY A 205 27.74 -11.78 10.06
N PHE A 206 27.16 -10.59 10.20
CA PHE A 206 26.78 -9.72 9.09
C PHE A 206 27.89 -8.78 8.67
N GLY A 207 27.85 -8.36 7.40
CA GLY A 207 28.68 -7.34 6.79
C GLY A 207 30.07 -7.69 6.24
N PRO A 208 30.64 -8.92 6.29
CA PRO A 208 31.98 -9.16 5.74
C PRO A 208 32.05 -9.05 4.21
N SER A 209 30.94 -9.20 3.49
CA SER A 209 30.85 -9.17 2.03
C SER A 209 29.48 -8.64 1.56
N CYS A 210 29.33 -8.35 0.27
CA CYS A 210 28.06 -7.94 -0.30
C CYS A 210 27.03 -9.08 -0.21
N LYS A 211 26.04 -8.93 0.68
CA LYS A 211 24.96 -9.90 0.84
C LYS A 211 23.71 -9.24 1.39
N ALA A 212 22.54 -9.76 1.00
CA ALA A 212 21.28 -9.47 1.67
C ALA A 212 21.24 -10.28 2.99
N TRP A 213 21.79 -9.71 4.05
CA TRP A 213 21.97 -10.37 5.35
C TRP A 213 20.67 -10.79 6.02
N GLU A 214 19.57 -10.11 5.70
CA GLU A 214 18.25 -10.33 6.25
C GLU A 214 17.26 -10.80 5.17
N ALA A 215 17.73 -11.43 4.08
CA ALA A 215 16.89 -11.88 2.97
C ALA A 215 15.72 -12.79 3.37
N ALA A 216 15.84 -13.51 4.50
CA ALA A 216 14.76 -14.33 5.04
C ALA A 216 13.61 -13.50 5.65
N LEU A 217 13.89 -12.29 6.10
CA LEU A 217 12.93 -11.35 6.69
C LEU A 217 12.47 -10.29 5.68
N ASP A 218 13.39 -9.80 4.85
CA ASP A 218 13.14 -8.85 3.77
C ASP A 218 13.77 -9.36 2.47
N PRO A 219 13.01 -10.10 1.64
CA PRO A 219 13.50 -10.64 0.37
C PRO A 219 13.96 -9.55 -0.62
N GLY A 220 13.53 -8.30 -0.43
CA GLY A 220 13.90 -7.15 -1.26
C GLY A 220 15.09 -6.36 -0.73
N GLN A 221 15.75 -6.81 0.34
CA GLN A 221 16.88 -6.09 0.92
C GLN A 221 18.02 -5.97 -0.09
N THR A 222 18.41 -4.73 -0.40
CA THR A 222 19.63 -4.44 -1.17
C THR A 222 20.84 -5.00 -0.44
N PRO A 223 21.68 -5.84 -1.09
CA PRO A 223 22.91 -6.33 -0.48
C PRO A 223 23.81 -5.20 0.00
N TRP A 224 24.44 -5.37 1.15
CA TRP A 224 25.33 -4.36 1.74
C TRP A 224 26.51 -5.03 2.45
N CYS A 225 27.56 -4.25 2.73
CA CYS A 225 28.69 -4.72 3.53
C CYS A 225 29.30 -3.61 4.40
N TYR A 226 30.05 -3.98 5.43
CA TYR A 226 30.78 -3.03 6.25
C TYR A 226 32.01 -2.51 5.50
N VAL A 227 32.22 -1.20 5.57
CA VAL A 227 33.31 -0.49 4.90
C VAL A 227 34.23 0.18 5.91
N SER A 228 35.39 0.65 5.44
CA SER A 228 36.30 1.41 6.29
C SER A 228 35.62 2.69 6.76
N ALA A 229 35.92 3.13 7.98
CA ALA A 229 35.51 4.46 8.47
C ALA A 229 36.09 5.62 7.63
N GLN A 230 37.08 5.34 6.77
CA GLN A 230 37.67 6.29 5.83
C GLN A 230 36.94 6.32 4.48
N CYS A 231 35.96 5.46 4.23
CA CYS A 231 35.17 5.48 3.01
C CYS A 231 34.33 6.76 2.96
N THR A 232 34.54 7.58 1.92
CA THR A 232 33.81 8.84 1.70
C THR A 232 32.84 8.75 0.52
N ALA A 233 32.50 7.54 0.09
CA ALA A 233 31.51 7.32 -0.96
C ALA A 233 30.14 7.90 -0.56
N ASP A 234 29.43 8.40 -1.56
CA ASP A 234 28.03 8.78 -1.38
C ASP A 234 27.22 7.53 -1.02
N GLY A 235 26.48 7.59 0.10
CA GLY A 235 25.62 6.48 0.55
C GLY A 235 26.17 5.66 1.72
N VAL A 236 27.38 5.95 2.21
CA VAL A 236 27.88 5.37 3.47
C VAL A 236 26.98 5.77 4.63
N ARG A 237 26.51 4.77 5.38
CA ARG A 237 25.61 4.94 6.51
C ARG A 237 26.17 4.24 7.74
N ARG A 238 25.81 4.72 8.93
CA ARG A 238 26.06 3.99 10.19
C ARG A 238 24.78 3.28 10.60
N GLY A 239 24.86 1.97 10.75
CA GLY A 239 23.74 1.14 11.19
C GLY A 239 23.51 1.25 12.69
N SER A 240 22.49 0.54 13.19
CA SER A 240 22.20 0.40 14.62
C SER A 240 23.37 -0.16 15.43
N PHE A 241 24.25 -0.92 14.79
CA PHE A 241 25.47 -1.48 15.38
C PHE A 241 26.67 -0.52 15.37
N GLY A 242 26.48 0.74 14.98
CA GLY A 242 27.51 1.80 15.02
C GLY A 242 28.53 1.76 13.88
N GLU A 243 28.66 0.62 13.18
CA GLU A 243 29.62 0.44 12.08
C GLU A 243 29.15 1.05 10.76
N ALA A 244 30.11 1.57 9.99
CA ALA A 244 29.90 2.14 8.67
C ALA A 244 29.67 1.03 7.64
N HIS A 245 28.58 1.12 6.87
CA HIS A 245 28.25 0.20 5.79
C HIS A 245 27.83 0.98 4.55
N ILE A 246 27.89 0.31 3.40
CA ILE A 246 27.38 0.82 2.13
C ILE A 246 26.57 -0.27 1.43
N ASP A 247 25.57 0.15 0.67
CA ASP A 247 24.84 -0.74 -0.23
C ASP A 247 25.74 -1.10 -1.41
N CYS A 248 25.66 -2.34 -1.86
CA CYS A 248 26.41 -2.84 -2.99
C CYS A 248 25.70 -2.49 -4.31
N VAL A 249 26.46 -2.49 -5.40
CA VAL A 249 25.96 -2.19 -6.73
C VAL A 249 25.81 -3.51 -7.51
N PRO A 250 24.69 -3.72 -8.23
CA PRO A 250 24.55 -4.91 -9.05
C PRO A 250 25.47 -4.83 -10.26
N VAL A 251 26.13 -5.94 -10.57
CA VAL A 251 26.84 -6.18 -11.83
C VAL A 251 25.95 -7.05 -12.68
N TYR A 252 25.50 -6.48 -13.79
CA TYR A 252 24.73 -7.19 -14.80
C TYR A 252 25.70 -7.96 -15.69
N ALA A 253 25.27 -9.13 -16.19
CA ALA A 253 26.00 -9.77 -17.27
C ALA A 253 26.07 -8.76 -18.41
N ASP A 254 27.29 -8.33 -18.78
CA ASP A 254 27.46 -7.66 -20.05
C ASP A 254 26.86 -8.61 -21.08
N LYS A 255 25.84 -8.14 -21.81
CA LYS A 255 25.45 -8.81 -23.05
C LYS A 255 26.67 -8.66 -23.94
N GLU A 256 27.65 -9.56 -23.79
CA GLU A 256 28.77 -9.67 -24.69
C GLU A 256 28.16 -9.57 -26.08
N SER A 257 28.69 -8.63 -26.87
CA SER A 257 28.29 -8.42 -28.24
C SER A 257 28.48 -9.73 -28.99
N SER A 258 27.49 -10.59 -28.94
CA SER A 258 27.38 -11.77 -29.77
C SER A 258 27.23 -11.20 -31.17
N GLY A 259 28.36 -11.04 -31.87
CA GLY A 259 28.37 -10.79 -33.29
C GLY A 259 27.57 -11.89 -33.95
N ALA A 260 26.34 -11.56 -34.36
CA ALA A 260 25.50 -12.44 -35.14
C ALA A 260 24.76 -11.58 -36.16
N ALA A 261 25.11 -11.84 -37.41
CA ALA A 261 24.49 -11.33 -38.61
C ALA A 261 22.96 -11.47 -38.54
N GLY A 262 22.28 -10.51 -39.17
CA GLY A 262 20.83 -10.45 -39.18
C GLY A 262 20.18 -11.73 -39.68
N GLU A 263 19.32 -12.29 -38.84
CA GLU A 263 18.13 -12.99 -39.28
C GLU A 263 16.93 -12.21 -38.75
N ALA A 264 16.18 -11.64 -39.69
CA ALA A 264 14.91 -10.98 -39.45
C ALA A 264 13.87 -12.03 -39.06
N TYR A 265 13.66 -12.24 -37.77
CA TYR A 265 12.50 -12.97 -37.27
C TYR A 265 11.30 -12.03 -37.21
N ASP A 266 10.31 -12.33 -38.04
CA ASP A 266 9.00 -11.68 -38.11
C ASP A 266 8.20 -11.99 -36.83
N VAL A 267 8.19 -11.05 -35.89
CA VAL A 267 7.43 -11.15 -34.64
C VAL A 267 5.98 -10.82 -34.93
N GLY A 268 5.16 -11.87 -35.01
CA GLY A 268 3.71 -11.78 -35.01
C GLY A 268 3.21 -10.97 -33.80
N ARG A 269 2.61 -9.81 -34.09
CA ARG A 269 1.90 -8.95 -33.12
C ARG A 269 0.79 -9.73 -32.42
N ARG A 270 1.09 -10.26 -31.23
CA ARG A 270 0.07 -10.47 -30.20
C ARG A 270 -0.32 -9.08 -29.70
N ALA A 271 -1.57 -8.69 -29.87
CA ALA A 271 -2.11 -7.48 -29.28
C ALA A 271 -2.04 -7.60 -27.75
N GLN A 272 -0.92 -7.16 -27.16
CA GLN A 272 -0.86 -6.85 -25.74
C GLN A 272 -1.85 -5.72 -25.51
N SER A 273 -2.98 -6.10 -24.94
CA SER A 273 -3.94 -5.18 -24.35
C SER A 273 -3.15 -4.34 -23.34
N SER A 274 -2.78 -3.12 -23.75
CA SER A 274 -2.15 -2.11 -22.91
C SER A 274 -3.09 -1.82 -21.75
N ARG A 275 -2.94 -2.59 -20.67
CA ARG A 275 -3.60 -2.32 -19.40
C ARG A 275 -2.94 -1.06 -18.86
N ARG A 276 -3.69 0.03 -18.84
CA ARG A 276 -3.25 1.26 -18.20
C ARG A 276 -3.13 0.99 -16.71
N SER A 277 -1.91 0.82 -16.20
CA SER A 277 -1.66 0.88 -14.77
C SER A 277 -1.83 2.34 -14.34
N ILE A 278 -2.57 2.56 -13.25
CA ILE A 278 -2.68 3.87 -12.62
C ILE A 278 -1.86 3.80 -11.35
N SER A 279 -0.96 4.76 -11.16
CA SER A 279 -0.08 4.81 -9.99
C SER A 279 -0.44 5.98 -9.09
N TYR A 280 -0.39 5.76 -7.78
CA TYR A 280 -0.58 6.78 -6.76
C TYR A 280 0.58 6.78 -5.77
N LEU A 281 0.90 7.95 -5.23
CA LEU A 281 1.88 8.13 -4.16
C LEU A 281 1.16 8.47 -2.87
N LEU A 282 1.36 7.68 -1.83
CA LEU A 282 0.81 7.96 -0.51
C LEU A 282 1.90 8.45 0.44
N TYR A 283 1.62 9.57 1.11
CA TYR A 283 2.49 10.20 2.11
C TYR A 283 1.85 10.14 3.49
N PHE A 284 2.67 9.98 4.52
CA PHE A 284 2.24 10.09 5.92
C PHE A 284 2.87 11.30 6.59
N LEU A 285 2.13 12.40 6.62
CA LEU A 285 2.58 13.65 7.25
C LEU A 285 2.28 13.63 8.75
N PRO A 286 3.17 14.17 9.62
CA PRO A 286 2.85 14.38 11.02
C PRO A 286 1.63 15.31 11.13
N PHE A 287 0.70 14.98 12.01
CA PHE A 287 -0.42 15.83 12.34
C PHE A 287 0.10 17.06 13.08
N ASP A 288 -0.11 18.25 12.49
CA ASP A 288 0.22 19.51 13.13
C ASP A 288 -1.04 20.09 13.77
N GLU A 289 -1.14 19.97 15.10
CA GLU A 289 -2.26 20.52 15.89
C GLU A 289 -2.36 22.06 15.76
N SER A 290 -1.31 22.75 15.30
CA SER A 290 -1.31 24.21 15.19
C SER A 290 -2.10 24.77 13.99
N THR A 291 -2.58 23.90 13.10
CA THR A 291 -3.29 24.28 11.86
C THR A 291 -4.82 24.26 11.95
N CYS A 292 -5.39 24.04 13.15
CA CYS A 292 -6.85 24.08 13.40
C CYS A 292 -7.30 25.39 14.07
#